data_AF-A0A8K0P7E2-F1
#
_entry.id   AF-A0A8K0P7E2-F1
#
_cell.length_a   1.000
_cell.length_b   1.000
_cell.length_c   1.000
_cell.angle_alpha   90.00
_cell.angle_beta   90.00
_cell.angle_gamma   90.00
#
_symmetry.space_group_name_H-M   'P 1'
#
loop_
_entity.id
_entity.type
_entity.pdbx_description
1 polymer ?
#
loop_
_entity_poly.entity_id
_entity_poly.type
_entity_poly.pdbx_seq_one_letter_code
_entity_poly.pdbx_strand_id
1 'polypeptide(L)'
;MVTPEGFEKPVLYIGENAAKIFISRMKEEAGKIASFRTAIDCHICSKPLGNDRVRDHCHLMGMFRGAAHSECNLQYKMPNFLPIFIHNLSGYDSHFMITELGYDSKRINLIPNSEEKYITFSKLINENFSFRFVDTIRFMASSLASLVGNLPSDKFKCTQKIFGDLSTLIQRKGVYPYDYTDSWEKLNETCLPPKEDFFNRLTDSDISDEDYTHAKTVWEAFECKTLGDYSDIYLKSDVTLLADVFENFRNVCFEAYNLDPAWYYTAPGLTFDAMLKHTGIELELLTDYDMILTVEKGIRRGISQCCKQYAEANNKI
;
A
#
# COMPACT_ATOMS: atom_id res chain seq x y z
N MET A 1 -27.52 15.23 2.65
CA MET A 1 -28.46 15.24 3.80
C MET A 1 -29.59 14.27 3.46
N VAL A 2 -29.47 13.03 3.92
CA VAL A 2 -30.44 11.94 3.70
C VAL A 2 -31.53 12.04 4.78
N THR A 3 -32.80 11.85 4.42
CA THR A 3 -33.88 11.81 5.42
C THR A 3 -33.82 10.52 6.25
N PRO A 4 -34.47 10.46 7.43
CA PRO A 4 -34.47 9.27 8.30
C PRO A 4 -34.97 7.97 7.64
N GLU A 5 -35.64 8.09 6.48
CA GLU A 5 -36.20 6.98 5.69
C GLU A 5 -35.28 6.52 4.54
N GLY A 6 -34.09 7.12 4.41
CA GLY A 6 -33.13 6.76 3.37
C GLY A 6 -33.51 7.27 1.97
N PHE A 7 -34.35 8.31 1.87
CA PHE A 7 -34.64 8.96 0.60
C PHE A 7 -33.77 10.21 0.44
N GLU A 8 -33.10 10.33 -0.72
CA GLU A 8 -32.43 11.56 -1.10
C GLU A 8 -33.47 12.69 -1.29
N LYS A 9 -33.10 13.93 -0.96
CA LYS A 9 -33.95 15.10 -1.26
C LYS A 9 -34.31 15.10 -2.74
N PRO A 10 -35.56 15.43 -3.12
CA PRO A 10 -35.96 15.46 -4.52
C PRO A 10 -35.03 16.39 -5.31
N VAL A 11 -34.32 15.81 -6.28
CA VAL A 11 -33.41 16.54 -7.16
C VAL A 11 -34.23 17.18 -8.28
N LEU A 12 -34.13 18.50 -8.42
CA LEU A 12 -34.75 19.23 -9.51
C LEU A 12 -33.87 19.09 -10.77
N TYR A 13 -34.38 18.46 -11.82
CA TYR A 13 -33.65 18.27 -13.08
C TYR A 13 -34.00 19.42 -14.05
N ILE A 14 -33.03 20.28 -14.36
CA ILE A 14 -33.19 21.42 -15.31
C ILE A 14 -32.18 21.27 -16.46
N GLY A 15 -32.62 21.44 -17.71
CA GLY A 15 -31.78 21.46 -18.92
C GLY A 15 -32.30 20.57 -20.07
N GLU A 16 -31.70 20.69 -21.26
CA GLU A 16 -32.14 20.00 -22.49
C GLU A 16 -32.14 18.46 -22.40
N ASN A 17 -31.36 17.88 -21.47
CA ASN A 17 -31.27 16.44 -21.24
C ASN A 17 -31.91 15.96 -19.92
N ALA A 18 -32.66 16.82 -19.23
CA ALA A 18 -33.22 16.55 -17.90
C ALA A 18 -34.03 15.25 -17.85
N ALA A 19 -34.91 15.01 -18.84
CA ALA A 19 -35.74 13.81 -18.91
C ALA A 19 -34.90 12.52 -19.10
N LYS A 20 -33.86 12.57 -19.92
CA LYS A 20 -32.96 11.42 -20.15
C LYS A 20 -32.16 11.07 -18.90
N ILE A 21 -31.63 12.08 -18.22
CA ILE A 21 -30.90 11.92 -16.96
C ILE A 21 -31.85 11.38 -15.87
N PHE A 22 -33.06 11.92 -15.76
CA PHE A 22 -34.07 11.46 -14.82
C PHE A 22 -34.42 9.99 -15.02
N ILE A 23 -34.73 9.57 -16.25
CA ILE A 23 -35.05 8.17 -16.56
C ILE A 23 -33.87 7.25 -16.25
N SER A 24 -32.64 7.66 -16.57
CA SER A 24 -31.44 6.86 -16.28
C SER A 24 -31.25 6.62 -14.77
N ARG A 25 -31.41 7.66 -13.94
CA ARG A 25 -31.32 7.55 -12.49
C ARG A 25 -32.49 6.76 -11.89
N MET A 26 -33.70 6.92 -12.42
CA MET A 26 -34.84 6.10 -11.99
C MET A 26 -34.60 4.61 -12.23
N LYS A 27 -34.03 4.25 -13.39
CA LYS A 27 -33.66 2.85 -13.68
C LYS A 27 -32.59 2.34 -12.73
N GLU A 28 -31.59 3.17 -12.42
CA GLU A 28 -30.53 2.84 -11.46
C GLU A 28 -31.09 2.61 -10.05
N GLU A 29 -31.93 3.53 -9.56
CA GLU A 29 -32.62 3.42 -8.26
C GLU A 29 -33.54 2.20 -8.19
N ALA A 30 -34.32 1.94 -9.25
CA ALA A 30 -35.16 0.75 -9.33
C ALA A 30 -34.32 -0.55 -9.27
N GLY A 31 -33.15 -0.56 -9.92
CA GLY A 31 -32.18 -1.66 -9.85
C GLY A 31 -31.64 -1.88 -8.44
N LYS A 32 -31.27 -0.81 -7.73
CA LYS A 32 -30.81 -0.87 -6.33
C LYS A 32 -31.89 -1.42 -5.40
N ILE A 33 -33.13 -0.95 -5.55
CA ILE A 33 -34.28 -1.41 -4.75
C ILE A 33 -34.55 -2.89 -5.00
N ALA A 34 -34.51 -3.33 -6.26
CA ALA A 34 -34.68 -4.73 -6.61
C ALA A 34 -33.58 -5.59 -5.97
N SER A 35 -32.31 -5.22 -6.16
CA SER A 35 -31.15 -5.90 -5.56
C SER A 35 -31.27 -6.01 -4.04
N PHE A 36 -31.65 -4.94 -3.35
CA PHE A 36 -31.86 -4.94 -1.90
C PHE A 36 -32.97 -5.91 -1.46
N ARG A 37 -34.10 -5.93 -2.18
CA ARG A 37 -35.26 -6.78 -1.84
C ARG A 37 -34.98 -8.25 -2.04
N THR A 38 -34.24 -8.59 -3.11
CA THR A 38 -33.91 -9.98 -3.47
C THR A 38 -32.64 -10.49 -2.80
N ALA A 39 -31.87 -9.64 -2.12
CA ALA A 39 -30.67 -10.06 -1.40
C ALA A 39 -31.02 -11.05 -0.29
N ILE A 40 -30.39 -12.22 -0.35
CA ILE A 40 -30.52 -13.32 0.62
C ILE A 40 -29.42 -13.21 1.67
N ASP A 41 -28.20 -12.87 1.26
CA ASP A 41 -27.03 -12.79 2.14
C ASP A 41 -26.53 -11.35 2.31
N CYS A 42 -25.95 -11.08 3.47
CA CYS A 42 -25.32 -9.80 3.76
C CYS A 42 -24.06 -9.64 2.92
N HIS A 43 -23.93 -8.51 2.22
CA HIS A 43 -22.75 -8.28 1.36
C HIS A 43 -21.44 -8.06 2.15
N ILE A 44 -21.49 -7.84 3.47
CA ILE A 44 -20.33 -7.58 4.34
C ILE A 44 -19.80 -8.88 4.94
N CYS A 45 -20.67 -9.66 5.60
CA CYS A 45 -20.29 -10.87 6.32
C CYS A 45 -20.66 -12.17 5.60
N SER A 46 -21.36 -12.08 4.46
CA SER A 46 -21.82 -13.21 3.64
C SER A 46 -22.74 -14.20 4.36
N LYS A 47 -23.33 -13.82 5.50
CA LYS A 47 -24.33 -14.62 6.23
C LYS A 47 -25.77 -14.26 5.82
N PRO A 48 -26.74 -15.17 5.97
CA PRO A 48 -28.14 -14.91 5.61
C PRO A 48 -28.74 -13.68 6.32
N LEU A 49 -29.49 -12.88 5.57
CA LEU A 49 -30.20 -11.68 6.06
C LEU A 49 -31.55 -12.06 6.68
N GLY A 50 -31.90 -11.38 7.77
CA GLY A 50 -33.19 -11.50 8.42
C GLY A 50 -34.01 -10.21 8.35
N ASN A 51 -34.79 -9.98 9.41
CA ASN A 51 -35.61 -8.77 9.56
C ASN A 51 -34.78 -7.50 9.86
N ASP A 52 -33.50 -7.65 10.20
CA ASP A 52 -32.54 -6.59 10.50
C ASP A 52 -31.82 -6.05 9.26
N ARG A 53 -32.32 -6.39 8.07
CA ARG A 53 -31.75 -5.99 6.78
C ARG A 53 -31.86 -4.48 6.56
N VAL A 54 -30.71 -3.83 6.35
CA VAL A 54 -30.57 -2.40 6.08
C VAL A 54 -29.80 -2.14 4.77
N ARG A 55 -29.99 -0.95 4.20
CA ARG A 55 -29.28 -0.48 2.99
C ARG A 55 -27.95 0.15 3.38
N ASP A 56 -26.84 -0.52 3.09
CA ASP A 56 -25.52 0.08 3.23
C ASP A 56 -25.23 1.01 2.05
N HIS A 57 -24.54 2.12 2.33
CA HIS A 57 -24.14 3.09 1.33
C HIS A 57 -22.79 3.72 1.66
N CYS A 58 -22.07 4.12 0.62
CA CYS A 58 -20.81 4.82 0.76
C CYS A 58 -21.02 6.21 1.35
N HIS A 59 -20.47 6.49 2.54
CA HIS A 59 -20.60 7.81 3.17
C HIS A 59 -19.86 8.94 2.43
N LEU A 60 -18.91 8.62 1.53
CA LEU A 60 -18.25 9.63 0.68
C LEU A 60 -19.07 9.95 -0.58
N MET A 61 -19.60 8.94 -1.25
CA MET A 61 -20.20 9.09 -2.59
C MET A 61 -21.74 8.96 -2.58
N GLY A 62 -22.34 8.57 -1.46
CA GLY A 62 -23.78 8.27 -1.35
C GLY A 62 -24.21 6.98 -2.05
N MET A 63 -23.31 6.28 -2.74
CA MET A 63 -23.65 5.12 -3.57
C MET A 63 -24.05 3.90 -2.73
N PHE A 64 -25.17 3.28 -3.08
CA PHE A 64 -25.61 2.00 -2.51
C PHE A 64 -24.55 0.92 -2.76
N ARG A 65 -24.20 0.17 -1.71
CA ARG A 65 -23.21 -0.91 -1.77
C ARG A 65 -23.86 -2.29 -1.75
N GLY A 66 -24.88 -2.46 -0.93
CA GLY A 66 -25.58 -3.73 -0.81
C GLY A 66 -26.51 -3.80 0.40
N ALA A 67 -27.21 -4.93 0.51
CA ALA A 67 -27.97 -5.25 1.71
C ALA A 67 -27.03 -5.75 2.82
N ALA A 68 -27.25 -5.31 4.04
CA ALA A 68 -26.44 -5.72 5.20
C ALA A 68 -27.29 -5.94 6.45
N HIS A 69 -26.77 -6.68 7.42
CA HIS A 69 -27.31 -6.66 8.79
C HIS A 69 -27.13 -5.26 9.40
N SER A 70 -28.06 -4.84 10.25
CA SER A 70 -27.96 -3.55 10.95
C SER A 70 -26.64 -3.41 11.71
N GLU A 71 -26.22 -4.47 12.41
CA GLU A 71 -24.95 -4.48 13.15
C GLU A 71 -23.74 -4.40 12.22
N CYS A 72 -23.69 -5.23 11.17
CA CYS A 72 -22.60 -5.18 10.19
C CYS A 72 -22.47 -3.78 9.57
N ASN A 73 -23.59 -3.14 9.23
CA ASN A 73 -23.61 -1.78 8.70
C ASN A 73 -23.03 -0.75 9.68
N LEU A 74 -23.35 -0.84 10.97
CA LEU A 74 -22.80 0.05 12.00
C LEU A 74 -21.30 -0.16 12.23
N GLN A 75 -20.84 -1.40 12.09
CA GLN A 75 -19.42 -1.76 12.21
C GLN A 75 -18.60 -1.44 10.96
N TYR A 76 -19.23 -1.35 9.79
CA TYR A 76 -18.60 -1.06 8.50
C TYR A 76 -18.22 0.40 8.35
N LYS A 77 -17.24 0.82 9.18
CA LYS A 77 -16.78 2.19 9.27
C LYS A 77 -15.72 2.49 8.24
N MET A 78 -15.79 3.70 7.70
CA MET A 78 -14.72 4.22 6.87
C MET A 78 -13.46 4.48 7.71
N PRO A 79 -12.27 4.23 7.17
CA PRO A 79 -11.04 4.51 7.89
C PRO A 79 -10.95 6.02 8.13
N ASN A 80 -10.60 6.39 9.35
CA ASN A 80 -10.39 7.77 9.77
C ASN A 80 -8.93 8.22 9.50
N PHE A 81 -8.32 7.64 8.46
CA PHE A 81 -6.94 7.91 8.09
C PHE A 81 -6.74 7.75 6.58
N LEU A 82 -5.73 8.44 6.04
CA LEU A 82 -5.19 8.20 4.70
C LEU A 82 -3.83 7.49 4.83
N PRO A 83 -3.69 6.26 4.32
CA PRO A 83 -2.40 5.59 4.30
C PRO A 83 -1.49 6.22 3.23
N ILE A 84 -0.24 6.50 3.61
CA ILE A 84 0.85 6.98 2.76
C ILE A 84 1.90 5.87 2.72
N PHE A 85 2.08 5.29 1.55
CA PHE A 85 2.99 4.17 1.35
C PHE A 85 4.36 4.66 0.90
N ILE A 86 5.39 4.29 1.64
CA ILE A 86 6.80 4.58 1.32
C ILE A 86 7.56 3.26 1.39
N HIS A 87 8.44 3.01 0.42
CA HIS A 87 9.21 1.78 0.37
C HIS A 87 10.47 1.90 1.22
N ASN A 88 10.60 1.03 2.22
CA ASN A 88 11.69 1.06 3.20
C ASN A 88 11.73 2.31 4.09
N LEU A 89 10.53 2.83 4.41
CA LEU A 89 10.31 3.95 5.33
C LEU A 89 11.07 3.78 6.66
N SER A 90 11.02 2.58 7.23
CA SER A 90 11.61 2.28 8.55
C SER A 90 13.14 2.35 8.53
N GLY A 91 13.76 2.19 7.35
CA GLY A 91 15.21 2.14 7.18
C GLY A 91 15.84 3.49 6.84
N TYR A 92 15.08 4.39 6.23
CA TYR A 92 15.59 5.67 5.75
C TYR A 92 14.64 6.81 6.12
N ASP A 93 13.44 6.85 5.52
CA ASP A 93 12.68 8.09 5.46
C ASP A 93 12.08 8.55 6.78
N SER A 94 11.75 7.59 7.65
CA SER A 94 11.11 7.88 8.93
C SER A 94 11.93 8.82 9.81
N HIS A 95 13.27 8.74 9.76
CA HIS A 95 14.14 9.53 10.63
C HIS A 95 14.01 11.02 10.37
N PHE A 96 14.09 11.45 9.10
CA PHE A 96 13.96 12.87 8.76
C PHE A 96 12.52 13.35 8.94
N MET A 97 11.53 12.55 8.56
CA MET A 97 10.12 12.95 8.68
C MET A 97 9.71 13.13 10.13
N ILE A 98 10.06 12.20 11.01
CA ILE A 98 9.69 12.28 12.43
C ILE A 98 10.42 13.44 13.11
N THR A 99 11.68 13.69 12.76
CA THR A 99 12.44 14.83 13.29
C THR A 99 11.74 16.15 12.99
N GLU A 100 11.33 16.36 11.74
CA GLU A 100 10.60 17.57 11.33
C GLU A 100 9.21 17.65 11.95
N LEU A 101 8.49 16.54 11.99
CA LEU A 101 7.15 16.50 12.60
C LEU A 101 7.19 16.74 14.12
N GLY A 102 8.31 16.43 14.78
CA GLY A 102 8.50 16.62 16.21
C GLY A 102 8.47 18.08 16.66
N TYR A 103 8.75 19.02 15.75
CA TYR A 103 8.63 20.46 16.01
C TYR A 103 7.19 20.98 15.93
N ASP A 104 6.25 20.18 15.44
CA ASP A 104 4.84 20.56 15.36
C ASP A 104 4.10 20.23 16.67
N SER A 105 3.31 21.20 17.13
CA SER A 105 2.38 21.12 18.27
C SER A 105 1.39 19.93 18.23
N LYS A 106 1.06 19.40 17.06
CA LYS A 106 0.08 18.31 16.92
C LYS A 106 0.68 16.95 17.26
N ARG A 107 -0.08 16.16 18.04
CA ARG A 107 0.27 14.80 18.45
C ARG A 107 0.64 13.90 17.26
N ILE A 108 1.74 13.18 17.42
CA ILE A 108 2.17 12.09 16.55
C ILE A 108 1.92 10.77 17.29
N ASN A 109 1.33 9.80 16.62
CA ASN A 109 1.21 8.44 17.14
C ASN A 109 2.28 7.57 16.47
N LEU A 110 3.08 6.87 17.26
CA LEU A 110 4.22 6.09 16.81
C LEU A 110 4.05 4.63 17.25
N ILE A 111 4.38 3.69 16.37
CA ILE A 111 4.53 2.27 16.74
C ILE A 111 6.01 1.92 16.56
N PRO A 112 6.81 1.90 17.65
CA PRO A 112 8.22 1.57 17.56
C PRO A 112 8.42 0.05 17.37
N ASN A 113 9.47 -0.31 16.64
CA ASN A 113 10.02 -1.67 16.56
C ASN A 113 11.27 -1.80 17.43
N SER A 114 12.11 -0.78 17.42
CA SER A 114 13.26 -0.58 18.30
C SER A 114 13.37 0.90 18.64
N GLU A 115 14.40 1.29 19.40
CA GLU A 115 14.69 2.70 19.71
C GLU A 115 14.97 3.53 18.45
N GLU A 116 15.46 2.90 17.38
CA GLU A 116 15.82 3.56 16.13
C GLU A 116 14.79 3.33 15.02
N LYS A 117 14.13 2.17 14.98
CA LYS A 117 13.25 1.80 13.87
C LYS A 117 11.79 1.87 14.27
N TYR A 118 10.99 2.57 13.49
CA TYR A 118 9.54 2.66 13.66
C TYR A 118 8.83 1.76 12.65
N ILE A 119 7.78 1.05 13.06
CA ILE A 119 6.94 0.25 12.16
C ILE A 119 6.07 1.18 11.30
N THR A 120 5.51 2.20 11.94
CA THR A 120 4.63 3.18 11.35
C THR A 120 4.57 4.40 12.27
N PHE A 121 4.22 5.55 11.69
CA PHE A 121 3.82 6.71 12.45
C PHE A 121 2.60 7.35 11.80
N SER A 122 1.80 8.04 12.59
CA SER A 122 0.60 8.74 12.12
C SER A 122 0.58 10.17 12.64
N LYS A 123 0.31 11.11 11.74
CA LYS A 123 0.17 12.52 12.06
C LYS A 123 -1.30 12.91 12.05
N LEU A 124 -1.77 13.48 13.16
CA LEU A 124 -3.13 13.97 13.28
C LEU A 124 -3.30 15.28 12.50
N ILE A 125 -4.25 15.32 11.56
CA ILE A 125 -4.55 16.52 10.77
C ILE A 125 -5.66 17.33 11.43
N ASN A 126 -6.73 16.65 11.84
CA ASN A 126 -7.83 17.16 12.65
C ASN A 126 -8.28 16.09 13.66
N GLU A 127 -9.21 16.40 14.55
CA GLU A 127 -9.63 15.51 15.66
C GLU A 127 -9.97 14.08 15.23
N ASN A 128 -10.48 13.90 14.01
CA ASN A 128 -11.00 12.63 13.51
C ASN A 128 -10.27 12.13 12.27
N PHE A 129 -9.13 12.71 11.89
CA PHE A 129 -8.45 12.32 10.65
C PHE A 129 -6.93 12.41 10.76
N SER A 130 -6.24 11.36 10.30
CA SER A 130 -4.79 11.26 10.35
C SER A 130 -4.17 10.80 9.03
N PHE A 131 -2.94 11.23 8.77
CA PHE A 131 -2.07 10.58 7.79
C PHE A 131 -1.32 9.46 8.48
N ARG A 132 -1.32 8.28 7.87
CA ARG A 132 -0.64 7.09 8.40
C ARG A 132 0.45 6.68 7.43
N PHE A 133 1.70 6.78 7.86
CA PHE A 133 2.84 6.39 7.04
C PHE A 133 3.12 4.91 7.23
N VAL A 134 3.12 4.17 6.13
CA VAL A 134 3.21 2.71 6.10
C VAL A 134 4.38 2.29 5.23
N ASP A 135 5.17 1.36 5.74
CA ASP A 135 6.33 0.82 5.05
C ASP A 135 5.95 -0.37 4.16
N THR A 136 6.06 -0.23 2.84
CA THR A 136 5.71 -1.31 1.92
C THR A 136 6.68 -2.49 1.98
N ILE A 137 7.92 -2.30 2.47
CA ILE A 137 8.89 -3.40 2.61
C ILE A 137 8.43 -4.43 3.66
N ARG A 138 7.58 -4.01 4.61
CA ARG A 138 6.99 -4.89 5.63
C ARG A 138 5.86 -5.78 5.09
N PHE A 139 5.45 -5.54 3.85
CA PHE A 139 4.55 -6.41 3.09
C PHE A 139 5.29 -7.21 2.04
N MET A 140 6.20 -6.54 1.32
CA MET A 140 6.95 -7.10 0.20
C MET A 140 8.44 -6.89 0.47
N ALA A 141 9.06 -7.84 1.16
CA ALA A 141 10.44 -7.76 1.64
C ALA A 141 11.48 -8.00 0.52
N SER A 142 11.41 -7.21 -0.54
CA SER A 142 12.35 -7.19 -1.66
C SER A 142 12.55 -5.75 -2.15
N SER A 143 13.59 -5.51 -2.95
CA SER A 143 13.84 -4.20 -3.53
C SER A 143 12.76 -3.84 -4.57
N LEU A 144 12.50 -2.54 -4.74
CA LEU A 144 11.57 -2.07 -5.78
C LEU A 144 11.96 -2.59 -7.17
N ALA A 145 13.25 -2.65 -7.50
CA ALA A 145 13.72 -3.20 -8.78
C ALA A 145 13.27 -4.66 -8.98
N SER A 146 13.42 -5.50 -7.96
CA SER A 146 12.98 -6.89 -8.00
C SER A 146 11.46 -6.99 -8.10
N LEU A 147 10.71 -6.15 -7.37
CA LEU A 147 9.25 -6.17 -7.41
C LEU A 147 8.71 -5.75 -8.78
N VAL A 148 9.28 -4.70 -9.37
CA VAL A 148 8.94 -4.22 -10.71
C VAL A 148 9.28 -5.26 -11.77
N GLY A 149 10.45 -5.89 -11.69
CA GLY A 149 10.86 -6.94 -12.64
C GLY A 149 9.98 -8.19 -12.63
N ASN A 150 9.24 -8.43 -11.54
CA ASN A 150 8.27 -9.52 -11.43
C ASN A 150 6.84 -9.10 -11.81
N LEU A 151 6.60 -7.81 -12.06
CA LEU A 151 5.27 -7.30 -12.35
C LEU A 151 4.94 -7.47 -13.85
N PRO A 152 3.81 -8.11 -14.21
CA PRO A 152 3.39 -8.21 -15.60
C PRO A 152 3.11 -6.84 -16.24
N SER A 153 3.40 -6.70 -17.54
CA SER A 153 3.28 -5.43 -18.27
C SER A 153 1.86 -4.84 -18.27
N ASP A 154 0.80 -5.65 -18.11
CA ASP A 154 -0.59 -5.19 -18.03
C ASP A 154 -0.97 -4.54 -16.68
N LYS A 155 -0.09 -4.64 -15.67
CA LYS A 155 -0.36 -4.11 -14.32
C LYS A 155 0.16 -2.70 -14.09
N PHE A 156 0.94 -2.13 -15.02
CA PHE A 156 1.52 -0.78 -14.92
C PHE A 156 0.53 0.35 -15.22
N LYS A 157 -0.62 0.37 -14.55
CA LYS A 157 -1.74 1.28 -14.83
C LYS A 157 -1.42 2.73 -14.43
N CYS A 158 -0.85 2.93 -13.25
CA CYS A 158 -0.43 4.24 -12.74
C CYS A 158 0.71 4.80 -13.60
N THR A 159 1.72 4.00 -13.90
CA THR A 159 2.84 4.39 -14.76
C THR A 159 2.34 4.76 -16.17
N GLN A 160 1.46 3.96 -16.77
CA GLN A 160 0.86 4.27 -18.07
C GLN A 160 0.04 5.56 -18.05
N LYS A 161 -0.72 5.81 -16.98
CA LYS A 161 -1.52 7.04 -16.82
C LYS A 161 -0.66 8.29 -16.76
N ILE A 162 0.53 8.21 -16.16
CA ILE A 162 1.41 9.35 -15.92
C ILE A 162 2.37 9.60 -17.08
N PHE A 163 2.90 8.54 -17.69
CA PHE A 163 3.94 8.62 -18.72
C PHE A 163 3.44 8.34 -20.14
N GLY A 164 2.18 7.91 -20.31
CA GLY A 164 1.56 7.68 -21.62
C GLY A 164 2.35 6.69 -22.46
N ASP A 165 2.69 7.10 -23.69
CA ASP A 165 3.39 6.26 -24.67
C ASP A 165 4.83 5.92 -24.23
N LEU A 166 5.46 6.78 -23.44
CA LEU A 166 6.82 6.56 -22.91
C LEU A 166 6.85 5.64 -21.68
N SER A 167 5.69 5.16 -21.21
CA SER A 167 5.60 4.28 -20.04
C SER A 167 6.41 3.00 -20.20
N THR A 168 6.58 2.50 -21.42
CA THR A 168 7.39 1.30 -21.71
C THR A 168 8.86 1.44 -21.29
N LEU A 169 9.43 2.65 -21.36
CA LEU A 169 10.78 2.95 -20.87
C LEU A 169 10.85 2.95 -19.34
N ILE A 170 9.74 3.24 -18.67
CA ILE A 170 9.65 3.41 -17.23
C ILE A 170 9.27 2.11 -16.50
N GLN A 171 8.88 1.03 -17.20
CA GLN A 171 8.52 -0.28 -16.60
C GLN A 171 9.70 -1.06 -15.97
N ARG A 172 10.80 -0.37 -15.65
CA ARG A 172 11.95 -0.88 -14.90
C ARG A 172 12.46 0.21 -13.97
N LYS A 173 13.14 -0.19 -12.89
CA LYS A 173 13.78 0.79 -12.01
C LYS A 173 14.84 1.57 -12.80
N GLY A 174 14.76 2.90 -12.74
CA GLY A 174 15.75 3.79 -13.33
C GLY A 174 17.06 3.78 -12.55
N VAL A 175 18.04 4.53 -13.05
CA VAL A 175 19.33 4.77 -12.39
C VAL A 175 19.50 6.25 -12.11
N TYR A 176 20.22 6.58 -11.05
CA TYR A 176 20.45 7.97 -10.67
C TYR A 176 21.85 8.14 -10.06
N PRO A 177 22.60 9.19 -10.42
CA PRO A 177 23.97 9.39 -9.94
C PRO A 177 23.96 10.06 -8.56
N TYR A 178 23.61 9.31 -7.51
CA TYR A 178 23.40 9.82 -6.15
C TYR A 178 24.63 10.52 -5.55
N ASP A 179 25.81 9.92 -5.71
CA ASP A 179 27.06 10.47 -5.17
C ASP A 179 27.51 11.72 -5.94
N TYR A 180 27.13 11.83 -7.21
CA TYR A 180 27.40 13.00 -8.02
C TYR A 180 26.49 14.16 -7.64
N THR A 181 25.19 13.96 -7.46
CA THR A 181 24.24 15.05 -7.14
C THR A 181 24.30 15.47 -5.67
N ASP A 182 25.40 16.13 -5.29
CA ASP A 182 25.69 16.60 -3.93
C ASP A 182 25.30 18.07 -3.67
N SER A 183 24.80 18.79 -4.68
CA SER A 183 24.41 20.20 -4.56
C SER A 183 23.22 20.56 -5.46
N TRP A 184 22.48 21.61 -5.10
CA TRP A 184 21.34 22.11 -5.90
C TRP A 184 21.79 22.66 -7.25
N GLU A 185 23.02 23.17 -7.34
CA GLU A 185 23.58 23.74 -8.56
C GLU A 185 23.73 22.66 -9.64
N LYS A 186 24.11 21.44 -9.28
CA LYS A 186 24.25 20.30 -10.22
C LYS A 186 22.95 19.94 -10.92
N LEU A 187 21.80 20.19 -10.29
CA LEU A 187 20.50 20.00 -10.95
C LEU A 187 20.30 20.93 -12.14
N ASN A 188 21.04 22.03 -12.26
CA ASN A 188 20.96 22.93 -13.40
C ASN A 188 21.89 22.52 -14.57
N GLU A 189 22.69 21.47 -14.41
CA GLU A 189 23.56 20.97 -15.47
C GLU A 189 22.74 20.49 -16.66
N THR A 190 23.17 20.87 -17.87
CA THR A 190 22.41 20.66 -19.10
C THR A 190 22.77 19.39 -19.86
N CYS A 191 23.62 18.54 -19.27
CA CYS A 191 23.99 17.25 -19.81
C CYS A 191 23.84 16.17 -18.74
N LEU A 192 23.58 14.94 -19.20
CA LEU A 192 23.67 13.77 -18.33
C LEU A 192 25.14 13.57 -17.93
N PRO A 193 25.43 13.31 -16.64
CA PRO A 193 26.79 13.06 -16.18
C PRO A 193 27.45 11.89 -16.95
N PRO A 194 28.79 11.91 -17.07
CA PRO A 194 29.54 10.82 -17.67
C PRO A 194 29.37 9.53 -16.84
N LYS A 195 29.68 8.37 -17.45
CA LYS A 195 29.39 7.05 -16.84
C LYS A 195 30.10 6.87 -15.50
N GLU A 196 31.29 7.42 -15.37
CA GLU A 196 32.16 7.37 -14.20
C GLU A 196 31.53 8.05 -12.98
N ASP A 197 30.68 9.06 -13.21
CA ASP A 197 30.00 9.81 -12.15
C ASP A 197 28.73 9.08 -11.63
N PHE A 198 28.37 7.93 -12.21
CA PHE A 198 27.32 7.05 -11.69
C PHE A 198 27.83 6.01 -10.69
N PHE A 199 29.11 6.09 -10.29
CA PHE A 199 29.67 5.19 -9.28
C PHE A 199 28.89 5.26 -7.96
N ASN A 200 28.49 4.09 -7.44
CA ASN A 200 27.75 4.00 -6.19
C ASN A 200 28.66 3.57 -5.05
N ARG A 201 28.95 4.48 -4.12
CA ARG A 201 29.80 4.23 -2.95
C ARG A 201 29.18 3.26 -1.94
N LEU A 202 27.85 3.13 -1.88
CA LEU A 202 27.19 2.21 -0.94
C LEU A 202 27.38 0.75 -1.35
N THR A 203 27.43 0.48 -2.66
CA THR A 203 27.62 -0.86 -3.22
C THR A 203 29.03 -1.09 -3.75
N ASP A 204 29.88 -0.06 -3.72
CA ASP A 204 31.26 -0.06 -4.25
C ASP A 204 31.31 -0.61 -5.68
N SER A 205 30.42 -0.09 -6.54
CA SER A 205 30.18 -0.64 -7.88
C SER A 205 29.90 0.43 -8.92
N ASP A 206 30.47 0.25 -10.12
CA ASP A 206 30.13 1.00 -11.32
C ASP A 206 28.73 0.65 -11.86
N ILE A 207 28.14 1.58 -12.60
CA ILE A 207 26.94 1.33 -13.40
C ILE A 207 27.25 0.39 -14.58
N SER A 208 26.29 -0.47 -14.93
CA SER A 208 26.39 -1.31 -16.14
C SER A 208 26.30 -0.47 -17.41
N ASP A 209 26.87 -0.96 -18.52
CA ASP A 209 26.74 -0.29 -19.83
C ASP A 209 25.28 -0.23 -20.29
N GLU A 210 24.51 -1.27 -19.99
CA GLU A 210 23.09 -1.37 -20.31
C GLU A 210 22.28 -0.31 -19.57
N ASP A 211 22.55 -0.11 -18.28
CA ASP A 211 21.83 0.85 -17.45
C ASP A 211 22.18 2.29 -17.82
N TYR A 212 23.45 2.57 -18.12
CA TYR A 212 23.86 3.90 -18.57
C TYR A 212 23.31 4.22 -19.96
N THR A 213 23.28 3.25 -20.87
CA THR A 213 22.63 3.40 -22.18
C THR A 213 21.13 3.68 -22.00
N HIS A 214 20.47 2.96 -21.10
CA HIS A 214 19.07 3.20 -20.79
C HIS A 214 18.84 4.61 -20.20
N ALA A 215 19.71 5.09 -19.31
CA ALA A 215 19.64 6.44 -18.78
C ALA A 215 19.70 7.51 -19.88
N LYS A 216 20.58 7.34 -20.88
CA LYS A 216 20.64 8.21 -22.06
C LYS A 216 19.35 8.17 -22.88
N THR A 217 18.81 6.98 -23.13
CA THR A 217 17.54 6.83 -23.85
C THR A 217 16.40 7.54 -23.12
N VAL A 218 16.32 7.43 -21.78
CA VAL A 218 15.34 8.15 -20.97
C VAL A 218 15.55 9.66 -21.05
N TRP A 219 16.79 10.13 -20.90
CA TRP A 219 17.13 11.56 -21.02
C TRP A 219 16.64 12.15 -22.35
N GLU A 220 16.94 11.46 -23.46
CA GLU A 220 16.56 11.88 -24.81
C GLU A 220 15.04 11.78 -25.04
N ALA A 221 14.41 10.67 -24.66
CA ALA A 221 12.99 10.41 -24.90
C ALA A 221 12.08 11.39 -24.14
N PHE A 222 12.51 11.86 -22.97
CA PHE A 222 11.78 12.86 -22.19
C PHE A 222 12.23 14.30 -22.46
N GLU A 223 13.13 14.50 -23.42
CA GLU A 223 13.66 15.83 -23.80
C GLU A 223 14.20 16.62 -22.60
N CYS A 224 14.93 15.93 -21.70
CA CYS A 224 15.47 16.53 -20.49
C CYS A 224 16.43 17.66 -20.84
N LYS A 225 16.21 18.85 -20.27
CA LYS A 225 17.10 20.01 -20.47
C LYS A 225 18.13 20.13 -19.38
N THR A 226 17.79 19.64 -18.19
CA THR A 226 18.61 19.74 -17.00
C THR A 226 18.63 18.43 -16.23
N LEU A 227 19.65 18.23 -15.39
CA LEU A 227 19.70 17.08 -14.46
C LEU A 227 18.53 17.10 -13.46
N GLY A 228 17.98 18.28 -13.17
CA GLY A 228 16.74 18.45 -12.43
C GLY A 228 15.53 17.81 -13.11
N ASP A 229 15.35 18.02 -14.42
CA ASP A 229 14.27 17.37 -15.18
C ASP A 229 14.38 15.84 -15.11
N TYR A 230 15.60 15.32 -15.26
CA TYR A 230 15.88 13.89 -15.14
C TYR A 230 15.60 13.37 -13.72
N SER A 231 15.95 14.14 -12.70
CA SER A 231 15.65 13.83 -11.29
C SER A 231 14.14 13.75 -11.03
N ASP A 232 13.36 14.69 -11.56
CA ASP A 232 11.90 14.69 -11.41
C ASP A 232 11.28 13.45 -12.07
N ILE A 233 11.76 13.06 -13.25
CA ILE A 233 11.33 11.84 -13.93
C ILE A 233 11.70 10.61 -13.11
N TYR A 234 12.94 10.55 -12.59
CA TYR A 234 13.41 9.47 -11.75
C TYR A 234 12.53 9.29 -10.50
N LEU A 235 12.29 10.37 -9.75
CA LEU A 235 11.47 10.32 -8.54
C LEU A 235 10.02 9.95 -8.85
N LYS A 236 9.45 10.55 -9.90
CA LYS A 236 8.08 10.26 -10.35
C LYS A 236 7.95 8.80 -10.78
N SER A 237 8.96 8.25 -11.46
CA SER A 237 8.98 6.84 -11.87
C SER A 237 8.99 5.90 -10.67
N ASP A 238 9.83 6.13 -9.67
CA ASP A 238 9.90 5.30 -8.46
C ASP A 238 8.55 5.31 -7.72
N VAL A 239 7.88 6.46 -7.65
CA VAL A 239 6.55 6.58 -7.02
C VAL A 239 5.47 5.84 -7.82
N THR A 240 5.41 6.00 -9.15
CA THR A 240 4.39 5.31 -9.96
C THR A 240 4.60 3.81 -10.01
N LEU A 241 5.86 3.37 -10.07
CA LEU A 241 6.24 1.96 -10.02
C LEU A 241 5.84 1.33 -8.69
N LEU A 242 6.10 2.01 -7.57
CA LEU A 242 5.66 1.54 -6.27
C LEU A 242 4.13 1.47 -6.18
N ALA A 243 3.43 2.46 -6.73
CA ALA A 243 1.97 2.45 -6.78
C ALA A 243 1.45 1.24 -7.58
N ASP A 244 2.00 0.95 -8.76
CA ASP A 244 1.59 -0.20 -9.57
C ASP A 244 1.85 -1.54 -8.88
N VAL A 245 3.03 -1.69 -8.27
CA VAL A 245 3.39 -2.88 -7.48
C VAL A 245 2.42 -3.06 -6.31
N PHE A 246 2.16 -2.00 -5.55
CA PHE A 246 1.31 -2.10 -4.36
C PHE A 246 -0.17 -2.28 -4.70
N GLU A 247 -0.68 -1.62 -5.75
CA GLU A 247 -2.04 -1.83 -6.24
C GLU A 247 -2.24 -3.26 -6.75
N ASN A 248 -1.25 -3.84 -7.45
CA ASN A 248 -1.30 -5.25 -7.82
C ASN A 248 -1.32 -6.17 -6.59
N PHE A 249 -0.47 -5.89 -5.58
CA PHE A 249 -0.47 -6.62 -4.32
C PHE A 249 -1.82 -6.54 -3.59
N ARG A 250 -2.46 -5.36 -3.57
CA ARG A 250 -3.81 -5.15 -3.03
C ARG A 250 -4.83 -6.02 -3.74
N ASN A 251 -4.83 -6.03 -5.07
CA ASN A 251 -5.75 -6.85 -5.86
C ASN A 251 -5.56 -8.35 -5.56
N VAL A 252 -4.32 -8.82 -5.50
CA VAL A 252 -4.01 -10.24 -5.18
C VAL A 252 -4.51 -10.60 -3.77
N CYS A 253 -4.26 -9.74 -2.77
CA CYS A 253 -4.74 -9.98 -1.40
C CYS A 253 -6.26 -9.95 -1.31
N PHE A 254 -6.91 -9.06 -2.05
CA PHE A 254 -8.35 -8.97 -2.09
C PHE A 254 -8.98 -10.20 -2.76
N GLU A 255 -8.40 -10.68 -3.86
CA GLU A 255 -8.85 -11.91 -4.54
C GLU A 255 -8.63 -13.15 -3.67
N ALA A 256 -7.49 -13.25 -2.98
CA ALA A 256 -7.15 -14.43 -2.17
C ALA A 256 -7.85 -14.48 -0.81
N TYR A 257 -7.95 -13.34 -0.11
CA TYR A 257 -8.39 -13.27 1.29
C TYR A 257 -9.62 -12.38 1.50
N ASN A 258 -10.02 -11.62 0.48
CA ASN A 258 -11.04 -10.57 0.59
C ASN A 258 -10.69 -9.59 1.73
N LEU A 259 -9.39 -9.28 1.85
CA LEU A 259 -8.81 -8.32 2.78
C LEU A 259 -7.91 -7.35 1.99
N ASP A 260 -8.01 -6.07 2.31
CA ASP A 260 -7.20 -5.04 1.66
C ASP A 260 -5.98 -4.72 2.55
N PRO A 261 -4.75 -4.96 2.07
CA PRO A 261 -3.54 -4.74 2.87
C PRO A 261 -3.34 -3.27 3.26
N ALA A 262 -4.03 -2.32 2.61
CA ALA A 262 -3.95 -0.91 2.97
C ALA A 262 -4.52 -0.58 4.36
N TRP A 263 -5.26 -1.52 4.98
CA TRP A 263 -5.76 -1.42 6.35
C TRP A 263 -4.76 -1.85 7.42
N TYR A 264 -3.68 -2.51 7.00
CA TYR A 264 -2.72 -3.15 7.88
C TYR A 264 -1.43 -2.35 7.94
N TYR A 265 -0.63 -2.63 8.97
CA TYR A 265 0.72 -2.08 9.10
C TYR A 265 1.79 -2.98 8.49
N THR A 266 1.55 -4.30 8.46
CA THR A 266 2.54 -5.32 8.08
C THR A 266 1.88 -6.58 7.53
N ALA A 267 2.63 -7.39 6.77
CA ALA A 267 2.16 -8.69 6.28
C ALA A 267 1.76 -9.69 7.39
N PRO A 268 2.48 -9.81 8.54
CA PRO A 268 2.04 -10.67 9.63
C PRO A 268 0.65 -10.33 10.17
N GLY A 269 0.33 -9.04 10.31
CA GLY A 269 -1.01 -8.61 10.74
C GLY A 269 -2.09 -8.99 9.73
N LEU A 270 -1.83 -8.74 8.45
CA LEU A 270 -2.72 -9.16 7.35
C LEU A 270 -2.93 -10.69 7.35
N THR A 271 -1.85 -11.45 7.48
CA THR A 271 -1.88 -12.92 7.42
C THR A 271 -2.60 -13.51 8.62
N PHE A 272 -2.46 -12.90 9.80
CA PHE A 272 -3.16 -13.31 11.01
C PHE A 272 -4.68 -13.15 10.84
N ASP A 273 -5.14 -12.00 10.35
CA ASP A 273 -6.56 -11.77 10.07
C ASP A 273 -7.07 -12.67 8.94
N ALA A 274 -6.27 -12.91 7.90
CA ALA A 274 -6.61 -13.85 6.84
C ALA A 274 -6.81 -15.27 7.39
N MET A 275 -5.95 -15.71 8.32
CA MET A 275 -6.05 -17.00 8.99
C MET A 275 -7.32 -17.09 9.85
N LEU A 276 -7.62 -16.06 10.65
CA LEU A 276 -8.84 -16.02 11.47
C LEU A 276 -10.10 -16.07 10.59
N LYS A 277 -10.12 -15.28 9.51
CA LYS A 277 -11.23 -15.25 8.56
C LYS A 277 -11.42 -16.58 7.84
N HIS A 278 -10.33 -17.24 7.45
CA HIS A 278 -10.39 -18.52 6.74
C HIS A 278 -10.83 -19.67 7.65
N THR A 279 -10.33 -19.71 8.89
CA THR A 279 -10.62 -20.79 9.85
C THR A 279 -11.94 -20.59 10.58
N GLY A 280 -12.40 -19.34 10.74
CA GLY A 280 -13.57 -18.99 11.54
C GLY A 280 -13.40 -19.28 13.03
N ILE A 281 -12.17 -19.51 13.50
CA ILE A 281 -11.86 -19.82 14.89
C ILE A 281 -11.93 -18.53 15.72
N GLU A 282 -12.61 -18.60 16.86
CA GLU A 282 -12.58 -17.56 17.88
C GLU A 282 -11.47 -17.92 18.88
N LEU A 283 -10.44 -17.08 18.95
CA LEU A 283 -9.34 -17.28 19.89
C LEU A 283 -9.74 -16.78 21.28
N GLU A 284 -9.59 -17.64 22.27
CA GLU A 284 -9.76 -17.26 23.67
C GLU A 284 -8.50 -16.58 24.21
N LEU A 285 -8.69 -15.59 25.08
CA LEU A 285 -7.59 -14.93 25.79
C LEU A 285 -7.03 -15.87 26.86
N LEU A 286 -5.71 -16.01 26.91
CA LEU A 286 -5.04 -16.68 28.02
C LEU A 286 -5.20 -15.84 29.29
N THR A 287 -5.99 -16.33 30.24
CA THR A 287 -6.26 -15.64 31.51
C THR A 287 -5.34 -16.10 32.64
N ASP A 288 -4.73 -17.28 32.50
CA ASP A 288 -3.82 -17.86 33.48
C ASP A 288 -2.36 -17.58 33.13
N TYR A 289 -1.60 -17.07 34.10
CA TYR A 289 -0.18 -16.81 34.00
C TYR A 289 0.64 -18.09 33.70
N ASP A 290 0.25 -19.24 34.26
CA ASP A 290 0.98 -20.50 34.06
C ASP A 290 0.82 -21.02 32.63
N MET A 291 -0.31 -20.76 31.98
CA MET A 291 -0.51 -21.07 30.55
C MET A 291 0.44 -20.24 29.68
N ILE A 292 0.58 -18.95 29.97
CA ILE A 292 1.49 -18.05 29.25
C ILE A 292 2.94 -18.54 29.40
N LEU A 293 3.38 -18.82 30.63
CA LEU A 293 4.72 -19.36 30.90
C LEU A 293 4.97 -20.68 30.18
N THR A 294 3.96 -21.55 30.10
CA THR A 294 4.06 -22.84 29.41
C THR A 294 4.28 -22.63 27.91
N VAL A 295 3.53 -21.72 27.28
CA VAL A 295 3.70 -21.36 25.87
C VAL A 295 5.08 -20.75 25.63
N GLU A 296 5.48 -19.76 26.42
CA GLU A 296 6.78 -19.08 26.28
C GLU A 296 7.96 -20.06 26.42
N LYS A 297 7.93 -20.95 27.42
CA LYS A 297 8.93 -22.00 27.61
C LYS A 297 8.93 -23.02 26.48
N GLY A 298 7.83 -23.18 25.77
CA GLY A 298 7.66 -24.07 24.62
C GLY A 298 8.20 -23.50 23.30
N ILE A 299 8.38 -22.19 23.18
CA ILE A 299 8.86 -21.56 21.94
C ILE A 299 10.28 -22.08 21.61
N ARG A 300 10.43 -22.65 20.41
CA ARG A 300 11.72 -23.03 19.84
C ARG A 300 11.88 -22.29 18.52
N ARG A 301 13.09 -21.77 18.27
CA ARG A 301 13.46 -21.17 16.98
C ARG A 301 13.97 -22.27 16.03
N GLY A 302 14.20 -21.90 14.77
CA GLY A 302 14.79 -22.81 13.79
C GLY A 302 16.09 -23.44 14.30
N ILE A 303 16.26 -24.73 14.03
CA ILE A 303 17.46 -25.47 14.42
C ILE A 303 18.63 -24.92 13.60
N SER A 304 19.64 -24.37 14.28
CA SER A 304 20.93 -24.03 13.68
C SER A 304 21.97 -25.02 14.21
N GLN A 305 22.57 -25.79 13.32
CA GLN A 305 23.54 -26.83 13.68
C GLN A 305 24.79 -26.69 12.82
N CYS A 306 25.95 -26.57 13.47
CA CYS A 306 27.25 -26.73 12.81
C CYS A 306 27.76 -28.16 13.04
N CYS A 307 27.50 -29.06 12.10
CA CYS A 307 28.03 -30.42 12.15
C CYS A 307 29.52 -30.43 11.75
N LYS A 308 30.35 -31.18 12.47
CA LYS A 308 31.65 -31.60 11.94
C LYS A 308 31.39 -32.62 10.82
N GLN A 309 31.84 -32.33 9.60
CA GLN A 309 31.71 -33.24 8.45
C GLN A 309 32.46 -34.57 8.66
N TYR A 310 33.50 -34.57 9.49
CA TYR A 310 34.32 -35.74 9.78
C TYR A 310 34.82 -35.70 11.23
N ALA A 311 34.80 -36.86 11.89
CA ALA A 311 35.37 -37.06 13.21
C ALA A 311 36.06 -38.43 13.24
N GLU A 312 37.35 -38.44 13.54
CA GLU A 312 38.15 -39.66 13.70
C GLU A 312 38.43 -39.87 15.20
N ALA A 313 38.20 -41.10 15.69
CA ALA A 313 38.50 -41.44 17.07
C ALA A 313 40.00 -41.61 17.25
N ASN A 314 40.58 -41.03 18.32
CA ASN A 314 42.01 -41.12 18.62
C ASN A 314 42.46 -42.47 19.24
N ASN A 315 41.66 -43.53 19.08
CA ASN A 315 41.96 -44.82 19.69
C ASN A 315 43.00 -45.56 18.84
N LYS A 316 44.12 -45.91 19.46
CA LYS A 316 45.09 -46.84 18.86
C LYS A 316 44.50 -48.25 18.89
N ILE A 317 44.37 -48.86 17.71
CA ILE A 317 44.06 -50.29 17.52
C ILE A 317 45.27 -51.12 17.99
#